data_AF-A0A8J7IUJ8-F1
#
_entry.id   AF-A0A8J7IUJ8-F1
#
_cell.length_a   1.000
_cell.length_b   1.000
_cell.length_c   1.000
_cell.angle_alpha   90.00
_cell.angle_beta   90.00
_cell.angle_gamma   90.00
#
_symmetry.space_group_name_H-M   'P 1'
#
loop_
_entity.id
_entity.type
_entity.pdbx_description
1 polymer ?
#
loop_
_entity_poly.entity_id
_entity_poly.type
_entity_poly.pdbx_seq_one_letter_code
_entity_poly.pdbx_strand_id
1 'polypeptide(L)'
;MKYITKASLLSLIGLTLVSCATPVEKTPLPIGGSRADGSVVLGYQHSWIEVPTVDWAAASVSATRRCQAWGYRSADPFEGIRTQCERSDVYGTCLETTVSKTYQCLN
;
A
#
# COMPACT_ATOMS: atom_id res chain seq x y z
N MET A 1 -51.78 -45.77 -16.21
CA MET A 1 -51.48 -45.62 -14.76
C MET A 1 -50.01 -45.99 -14.56
N LYS A 2 -49.23 -45.15 -13.87
CA LYS A 2 -47.85 -45.37 -13.34
C LYS A 2 -46.68 -45.14 -14.33
N TYR A 3 -45.68 -44.29 -14.13
CA TYR A 3 -45.42 -43.11 -13.28
C TYR A 3 -44.41 -42.24 -14.05
N ILE A 4 -44.75 -40.97 -14.31
CA ILE A 4 -43.78 -39.96 -14.75
C ILE A 4 -43.01 -39.53 -13.50
N THR A 5 -41.80 -40.05 -13.28
CA THR A 5 -40.93 -39.62 -12.18
C THR A 5 -40.07 -38.44 -12.66
N LYS A 6 -40.53 -37.23 -12.33
CA LYS A 6 -39.76 -35.99 -12.36
C LYS A 6 -38.82 -35.93 -11.13
N ALA A 7 -37.80 -35.07 -11.23
CA ALA A 7 -36.97 -34.52 -10.14
C ALA A 7 -35.85 -35.47 -9.65
N SER A 8 -34.58 -35.10 -9.55
CA SER A 8 -33.92 -33.81 -9.64
C SER A 8 -32.45 -34.04 -9.98
N LEU A 9 -31.95 -33.43 -11.06
CA LEU A 9 -30.51 -33.16 -11.19
C LEU A 9 -30.17 -32.00 -10.23
N LEU A 10 -29.78 -32.32 -8.99
CA LEU A 10 -29.15 -31.33 -8.09
C LEU A 10 -27.66 -31.22 -8.47
N SER A 11 -27.39 -30.45 -9.53
CA SER A 11 -26.06 -29.95 -9.84
C SER A 11 -25.68 -28.92 -8.77
N LEU A 12 -24.83 -29.32 -7.83
CA LEU A 12 -24.26 -28.44 -6.81
C LEU A 12 -23.28 -27.47 -7.50
N ILE A 13 -23.80 -26.34 -7.98
CA ILE A 13 -23.01 -25.25 -8.56
C ILE A 13 -22.22 -24.61 -7.41
N GLY A 14 -20.93 -24.94 -7.30
CA GLY A 14 -20.00 -24.26 -6.41
C GLY A 14 -19.82 -22.82 -6.85
N LEU A 15 -20.37 -21.86 -6.10
CA LEU A 15 -20.03 -20.45 -6.26
C LEU A 15 -18.61 -20.25 -5.72
N THR A 16 -17.61 -20.34 -6.59
CA THR A 16 -16.27 -19.85 -6.28
C THR A 16 -16.30 -18.32 -6.36
N LEU A 17 -16.32 -17.66 -5.20
CA LEU A 17 -16.06 -16.23 -5.11
C LEU A 17 -14.58 -16.01 -5.45
N VAL A 18 -14.31 -15.63 -6.70
CA VAL A 18 -12.97 -15.16 -7.09
C VAL A 18 -12.82 -13.75 -6.53
N SER A 19 -12.13 -13.61 -5.39
CA SER A 19 -11.77 -12.30 -4.86
C SER A 19 -10.72 -11.68 -5.79
N CYS A 20 -11.14 -10.73 -6.62
CA CYS A 20 -10.24 -9.96 -7.48
C CYS A 20 -9.59 -8.87 -6.62
N ALA A 21 -8.39 -9.13 -6.12
CA ALA A 21 -7.59 -8.09 -5.49
C ALA A 21 -7.21 -7.05 -6.56
N THR A 22 -7.56 -5.78 -6.35
CA THR A 22 -7.35 -4.73 -7.37
C THR A 22 -5.91 -4.26 -7.33
N PRO A 23 -5.12 -4.42 -8.42
CA PRO A 23 -3.80 -3.81 -8.49
C PRO A 23 -3.95 -2.30 -8.58
N VAL A 24 -3.27 -1.57 -7.71
CA VAL A 24 -3.31 -0.10 -7.69
C VAL A 24 -1.89 0.44 -7.65
N GLU A 25 -1.54 1.26 -8.63
CA GLU A 25 -0.27 1.98 -8.63
C GLU A 25 -0.30 3.08 -7.56
N LYS A 26 0.68 3.08 -6.66
CA LYS A 26 0.83 4.08 -5.59
C LYS A 26 2.20 4.75 -5.73
N THR A 27 2.19 6.07 -5.86
CA THR A 27 3.41 6.88 -5.81
C THR A 27 3.53 7.49 -4.40
N PRO A 28 4.57 7.15 -3.62
CA PRO A 28 4.75 7.72 -2.29
C PRO A 28 4.91 9.24 -2.32
N LEU A 29 4.21 9.92 -1.42
CA LEU A 29 4.23 11.38 -1.27
C LEU A 29 4.90 11.79 0.05
N PRO A 30 5.44 13.02 0.15
CA PRO A 30 6.02 13.50 1.39
C PRO A 30 4.94 13.61 2.47
N ILE A 31 5.10 12.88 3.57
CA ILE A 31 4.19 12.89 4.73
C ILE A 31 4.86 13.45 5.98
N GLY A 32 6.18 13.68 5.94
CA GLY A 32 6.94 14.22 7.07
C GLY A 32 8.41 14.45 6.73
N GLY A 33 9.18 14.74 7.77
CA GLY A 33 10.61 15.02 7.67
C GLY A 33 11.00 16.30 8.40
N SER A 34 12.30 16.48 8.60
CA SER A 34 12.89 17.60 9.32
C SER A 34 14.12 18.09 8.59
N ARG A 35 14.15 19.39 8.27
CA ARG A 35 15.33 20.03 7.69
C ARG A 35 16.51 20.04 8.66
N ALA A 36 16.25 20.25 9.94
CA ALA A 36 17.30 20.29 10.97
C ALA A 36 17.95 18.93 11.16
N ASP A 37 17.16 17.85 11.08
CA ASP A 37 17.64 16.47 11.20
C ASP A 37 18.08 15.87 9.86
N GLY A 38 17.94 16.60 8.75
CA GLY A 38 18.28 16.13 7.42
C GLY A 38 17.49 14.89 7.00
N SER A 39 16.19 14.82 7.29
CA SER A 39 15.35 13.66 6.98
C SER A 39 14.09 14.02 6.21
N VAL A 40 13.68 13.14 5.29
CA VAL A 40 12.43 13.24 4.51
C VAL A 40 11.69 11.91 4.61
N VAL A 41 10.41 11.94 4.95
CA VAL A 41 9.57 10.75 5.03
C VAL A 41 8.56 10.77 3.89
N LEU A 42 8.62 9.77 3.01
CA LEU A 42 7.62 9.56 1.97
C LEU A 42 6.80 8.31 2.27
N GLY A 43 5.51 8.38 2.02
CA GLY A 43 4.62 7.24 2.22
C GLY A 43 3.37 7.30 1.36
N TYR A 44 2.62 6.21 1.39
CA TYR A 44 1.34 6.06 0.74
C TYR A 44 0.40 5.27 1.65
N GLN A 45 -0.89 5.37 1.36
CA GLN A 45 -1.92 4.61 2.06
C GLN A 45 -2.58 3.63 1.09
N HIS A 46 -2.90 2.45 1.59
CA HIS A 46 -3.68 1.48 0.85
C HIS A 46 -4.68 0.76 1.76
N SER A 47 -5.77 0.29 1.16
CA SER A 47 -6.77 -0.52 1.83
C SER A 47 -6.38 -1.99 1.84
N TRP A 48 -7.00 -2.77 2.72
CA TRP A 48 -6.78 -4.21 2.89
C TRP A 48 -7.13 -5.07 1.66
N ILE A 49 -7.98 -4.56 0.76
CA ILE A 49 -8.36 -5.23 -0.50
C ILE A 49 -7.45 -4.86 -1.68
N GLU A 50 -6.63 -3.83 -1.54
CA GLU A 50 -5.74 -3.35 -2.59
C GLU A 50 -4.42 -4.14 -2.56
N VAL A 51 -3.89 -4.46 -3.74
CA VAL A 51 -2.50 -4.95 -3.88
C VAL A 51 -1.70 -3.81 -4.50
N PRO A 52 -0.97 -3.02 -3.68
CA PRO A 52 -0.28 -1.85 -4.19
C PRO A 52 0.98 -2.23 -4.98
N THR A 53 1.08 -1.72 -6.20
CA THR A 53 2.36 -1.64 -6.92
C THR A 53 2.96 -0.28 -6.61
N VAL A 54 4.16 -0.23 -6.05
CA VAL A 54 4.72 1.01 -5.50
C VAL A 54 5.92 1.49 -6.32
N ASP A 55 5.85 2.73 -6.79
CA ASP A 55 6.99 3.38 -7.45
C ASP A 55 7.94 4.03 -6.44
N TRP A 56 8.85 3.22 -5.89
CA TRP A 56 9.90 3.69 -4.99
C TRP A 56 10.99 4.50 -5.69
N ALA A 57 11.11 4.41 -7.01
CA ALA A 57 12.07 5.21 -7.77
C ALA A 57 11.61 6.67 -7.81
N ALA A 58 10.33 6.91 -8.11
CA ALA A 58 9.72 8.24 -8.02
C ALA A 58 9.81 8.81 -6.59
N ALA A 59 9.63 7.99 -5.56
CA ALA A 59 9.81 8.41 -4.17
C ALA A 59 11.24 8.90 -3.88
N SER A 60 12.25 8.18 -4.36
CA SER A 60 13.67 8.55 -4.20
C SER A 60 14.00 9.86 -4.90
N VAL A 61 13.47 10.06 -6.11
CA VAL A 61 13.61 11.33 -6.84
C VAL A 61 12.93 12.48 -6.09
N SER A 62 11.72 12.25 -5.56
CA SER A 62 10.98 13.24 -4.77
C SER A 62 11.72 13.61 -3.49
N ALA A 63 12.27 12.63 -2.76
CA ALA A 63 13.12 12.84 -1.58
C ALA A 63 14.34 13.70 -1.91
N THR A 64 15.04 13.35 -2.99
CA THR A 64 16.23 14.08 -3.46
C THR A 64 15.90 15.54 -3.77
N ARG A 65 14.81 15.79 -4.50
CA ARG A 65 14.35 17.16 -4.81
C ARG A 65 14.04 17.95 -3.54
N ARG A 66 13.43 17.31 -2.54
CA ARG A 66 13.13 17.96 -1.25
C ARG A 66 14.41 18.32 -0.48
N CYS A 67 15.37 17.40 -0.41
CA CYS A 67 16.68 17.65 0.22
C CYS A 67 17.47 18.75 -0.51
N GLN A 68 17.44 18.75 -1.85
CA GLN A 68 18.06 19.81 -2.66
C GLN A 68 17.44 21.18 -2.41
N ALA A 69 16.12 21.26 -2.25
CA ALA A 69 15.45 22.50 -1.85
C ALA A 69 15.87 23.01 -0.47
N TRP A 70 16.46 22.16 0.38
CA TRP A 70 16.99 22.53 1.69
C TRP A 70 18.49 22.85 1.69
N GLY A 71 19.19 22.61 0.58
CA GLY A 71 20.62 22.87 0.40
C GLY A 71 21.51 21.63 0.41
N TYR A 72 20.95 20.42 0.51
CA TYR A 72 21.69 19.16 0.42
C TYR A 72 21.90 18.74 -1.04
N ARG A 73 22.82 17.80 -1.31
CA ARG A 73 23.10 17.34 -2.68
C ARG A 73 22.21 16.18 -3.13
N SER A 74 21.95 15.24 -2.22
CA SER A 74 21.22 14.01 -2.53
C SER A 74 20.38 13.53 -1.33
N ALA A 75 19.59 12.48 -1.56
CA ALA A 75 18.85 11.80 -0.51
C ALA A 75 18.97 10.28 -0.69
N ASP A 76 19.37 9.58 0.37
CA ASP A 76 19.49 8.13 0.38
C ASP A 76 18.50 7.51 1.37
N PRO A 77 17.99 6.30 1.13
CA PRO A 77 17.16 5.61 2.09
C PRO A 77 17.97 5.28 3.36
N PHE A 78 17.50 5.75 4.51
CA PHE A 78 18.21 5.63 5.79
C PHE A 78 17.64 4.56 6.70
N GLU A 79 16.32 4.38 6.65
CA GLU A 79 15.62 3.34 7.40
C GLU A 79 14.91 2.37 6.45
N GLY A 80 14.60 1.18 6.94
CA GLY A 80 13.70 0.25 6.26
C GLY A 80 12.30 0.83 6.05
N ILE A 81 11.45 0.08 5.37
CA ILE A 81 10.04 0.46 5.19
C ILE A 81 9.31 0.30 6.53
N ARG A 82 8.55 1.33 6.93
CA ARG A 82 7.69 1.32 8.12
C ARG A 82 6.25 1.15 7.68
N THR A 83 5.54 0.21 8.30
CA THR A 83 4.14 -0.09 8.03
C THR A 83 3.34 0.13 9.31
N GLN A 84 2.30 0.96 9.22
CA GLN A 84 1.43 1.30 10.35
C GLN A 84 -0.02 1.08 9.97
N CYS A 85 -0.78 0.44 10.87
CA CYS A 85 -2.22 0.36 10.73
C CYS A 85 -2.87 1.65 11.24
N GLU A 86 -3.64 2.31 10.38
CA GLU A 86 -4.39 3.54 10.73
C GLU A 86 -5.78 3.22 11.26
N ARG A 87 -6.40 2.16 10.73
CA ARG A 87 -7.76 1.77 11.08
C ARG A 87 -7.85 0.26 11.15
N SER A 88 -8.36 -0.25 12.26
CA SER A 88 -8.72 -1.66 12.42
C SER A 88 -10.23 -1.84 12.55
N ASP A 89 -10.75 -3.00 12.15
CA ASP A 89 -12.13 -3.39 12.41
C ASP A 89 -12.31 -3.95 13.84
N VAL A 90 -13.55 -4.34 14.18
CA VAL A 90 -13.89 -4.94 15.49
C VAL A 90 -13.22 -6.29 15.75
N TYR A 91 -12.73 -6.96 14.70
CA TYR A 91 -12.05 -8.24 14.75
C TYR A 91 -10.51 -8.09 14.79
N GLY A 92 -9.99 -6.85 14.73
CA GLY A 92 -8.56 -6.55 14.72
C GLY A 92 -7.91 -6.60 13.34
N THR A 93 -8.70 -6.70 12.26
CA THR A 93 -8.20 -6.65 10.88
C THR A 93 -7.85 -5.21 10.51
N CYS A 94 -6.64 -4.97 10.02
CA CYS A 94 -6.26 -3.64 9.54
C CYS A 94 -6.95 -3.32 8.21
N LEU A 95 -7.78 -2.28 8.18
CA LEU A 95 -8.54 -1.83 7.01
C LEU A 95 -7.77 -0.80 6.16
N GLU A 96 -6.98 0.04 6.80
CA GLU A 96 -6.19 1.10 6.17
C GLU A 96 -4.76 1.06 6.72
N THR A 97 -3.80 0.95 5.82
CA THR A 97 -2.38 0.83 6.16
C THR A 97 -1.61 1.99 5.54
N THR A 98 -0.81 2.68 6.35
CA THR A 98 0.20 3.63 5.88
C THR A 98 1.54 2.92 5.78
N VAL A 99 2.14 2.97 4.60
CA VAL A 99 3.50 2.46 4.35
C VAL A 99 4.39 3.64 4.02
N SER A 100 5.50 3.77 4.74
CA SER A 100 6.42 4.90 4.62
C SER A 100 7.89 4.47 4.60
N LYS A 101 8.74 5.34 4.06
CA LYS A 101 10.18 5.15 3.98
C LYS A 101 10.88 6.46 4.28
N THR A 102 11.88 6.38 5.15
CA THR A 102 12.70 7.52 5.58
C THR A 102 13.93 7.62 4.69
N TYR A 103 14.20 8.84 4.22
CA TYR A 103 15.39 9.20 3.47
C TYR A 103 16.22 10.20 4.28
N GLN A 104 17.54 10.01 4.32
CA GLN A 104 18.51 10.96 4.85
C GLN A 104 18.99 11.87 3.73
N CYS A 105 19.05 13.17 3.98
CA CYS A 105 19.67 14.13 3.11
C CYS A 105 21.20 14.10 3.29
N LEU A 106 21.93 14.05 2.17
CA LEU A 106 23.39 13.97 2.14
C LEU A 106 23.98 15.17 1.41
N ASN A 107 25.15 15.62 1.86
CA ASN A 107 25.96 16.65 1.23
C ASN A 107 26.95 16.10 0.21
#